data_AF-D3Z0X2-F1
#
_entry.id   AF-D3Z0X2-F1
#
_cell.length_a   1.000
_cell.length_b   1.000
_cell.length_c   1.000
_cell.angle_alpha   90.00
_cell.angle_beta   90.00
_cell.angle_gamma   90.00
#
_symmetry.space_group_name_H-M   'P 1'
#
loop_
_entity.id
_entity.type
_entity.pdbx_description
1 polymer ?
#
loop_
_entity_poly.entity_id
_entity_poly.type
_entity_poly.pdbx_seq_one_letter_code
_entity_poly.pdbx_strand_id
1 'polypeptide(L)' 'MYKQAQASFWTAEEVDLSKDLPHWNKLKSDEKYFISHILAFFAASDG' A
#
# COMPACT_ATOMS: atom_id res chain seq x y z
N MET A 1 21.12 -7.54 12.00
CA MET A 1 20.53 -7.28 10.66
C MET A 1 19.84 -8.51 10.08
N TYR A 2 20.51 -9.62 9.74
CA TYR A 2 19.84 -10.81 9.17
C TYR A 2 18.69 -11.38 10.02
N LYS A 3 18.94 -11.69 11.30
CA LYS A 3 17.91 -12.22 12.20
C LYS A 3 16.76 -11.25 12.48
N GLN A 4 17.02 -9.95 12.37
CA GLN A 4 15.97 -8.92 12.48
C GLN A 4 15.09 -8.93 11.23
N ALA A 5 15.67 -8.96 10.03
CA ALA A 5 14.91 -9.08 8.78
C ALA A 5 14.09 -10.37 8.72
N GLN A 6 14.66 -11.50 9.17
CA GLN A 6 13.96 -12.79 9.26
C GLN A 6 12.75 -12.73 10.20
N ALA A 7 12.85 -11.98 11.30
CA ALA A 7 11.74 -11.79 12.25
C ALA A 7 10.69 -10.78 11.75
N SER A 8 10.99 -10.01 10.70
CA SER A 8 10.10 -9.01 10.09
C SER A 8 9.50 -9.48 8.76
N PHE A 9 9.59 -10.77 8.46
CA PHE A 9 8.98 -11.33 7.26
C PHE A 9 7.45 -11.32 7.38
N TRP A 10 6.78 -10.84 6.34
CA TRP A 10 5.33 -10.85 6.19
C TRP A 10 4.99 -11.07 4.71
N THR A 11 3.79 -11.55 4.46
CA THR A 11 3.25 -11.85 3.12
C THR A 11 2.15 -10.86 2.76
N ALA A 12 1.95 -10.57 1.47
CA ALA A 12 0.96 -9.60 1.03
C ALA A 12 -0.48 -10.00 1.46
N GLU A 13 -0.74 -11.29 1.58
CA GLU A 13 -1.99 -11.87 2.04
C GLU A 13 -2.32 -11.55 3.51
N GLU A 14 -1.32 -11.13 4.31
CA GLU A 14 -1.54 -10.67 5.69
C GLU A 14 -2.20 -9.28 5.75
N VAL A 15 -2.26 -8.55 4.64
CA VAL A 15 -2.92 -7.24 4.54
C VAL A 15 -4.34 -7.38 4.02
N ASP A 16 -5.32 -7.21 4.92
CA ASP A 16 -6.75 -7.24 4.57
C ASP A 16 -7.19 -5.92 3.91
N LEU A 17 -7.42 -5.95 2.59
CA LEU A 17 -7.91 -4.83 1.79
C LEU A 17 -9.45 -4.83 1.59
N SER A 18 -10.19 -5.73 2.24
CA SER A 18 -11.63 -5.92 1.99
C SER A 18 -12.48 -4.67 2.24
N LYS A 19 -12.03 -3.78 3.12
CA LYS A 19 -12.73 -2.54 3.51
C LYS A 19 -12.25 -1.32 2.75
N ASP A 20 -11.15 -1.42 2.02
CA ASP A 20 -10.46 -0.27 1.46
C ASP A 20 -11.21 0.33 0.28
N LEU A 21 -11.88 -0.47 -0.54
CA LEU A 21 -12.69 0.01 -1.66
C LEU A 21 -13.82 0.97 -1.23
N PRO A 22 -14.64 0.65 -0.21
CA PRO A 22 -15.59 1.60 0.36
C PRO A 22 -14.96 2.92 0.84
N HIS A 23 -13.78 2.85 1.46
CA HIS A 23 -13.07 4.05 1.94
C HIS A 23 -12.51 4.87 0.78
N TRP A 24 -11.89 4.21 -0.18
CA TRP A 24 -11.42 4.81 -1.43
C TRP A 24 -12.55 5.59 -2.09
N ASN A 25 -13.73 4.99 -2.23
CA ASN A 25 -14.86 5.65 -2.89
C ASN A 25 -15.34 6.93 -2.20
N LYS A 26 -15.16 7.05 -0.87
CA LYS A 26 -15.54 8.24 -0.08
C LYS A 26 -14.55 9.40 -0.16
N LEU A 27 -13.33 9.16 -0.65
CA LEU A 27 -12.30 10.19 -0.78
C LEU A 27 -12.66 11.23 -1.84
N LYS A 28 -12.19 12.46 -1.63
CA LYS A 28 -12.25 13.55 -2.60
C LYS A 28 -11.33 13.26 -3.79
N SER A 29 -11.59 13.89 -4.92
CA SER A 29 -10.79 13.72 -6.14
C SER A 29 -9.31 14.02 -5.91
N ASP A 30 -9.00 15.09 -5.15
CA ASP A 30 -7.61 15.49 -4.87
C ASP A 30 -6.88 14.47 -3.98
N GLU A 31 -7.58 13.87 -3.02
CA GLU A 31 -7.03 12.83 -2.14
C GLU A 31 -6.72 11.55 -2.93
N LYS A 32 -7.64 11.14 -3.82
CA LYS A 32 -7.40 10.00 -4.74
C LYS A 32 -6.25 10.26 -5.69
N TYR A 33 -6.17 11.48 -6.25
CA TYR A 33 -5.08 11.88 -7.13
C TYR A 33 -3.73 11.80 -6.40
N PHE A 34 -3.66 12.33 -5.19
CA PHE A 34 -2.44 12.28 -4.38
C PHE A 34 -2.00 10.84 -4.05
N ILE A 35 -2.92 10.02 -3.53
CA ILE A 35 -2.59 8.64 -3.13
C ILE A 35 -2.22 7.78 -4.35
N SER A 36 -2.93 7.92 -5.47
CA SER A 36 -2.60 7.17 -6.70
C SER A 36 -1.21 7.51 -7.25
N HIS A 37 -0.77 8.76 -7.16
CA HIS A 37 0.59 9.14 -7.57
C HIS A 37 1.66 8.53 -6.67
N ILE A 38 1.41 8.46 -5.36
CA ILE A 38 2.33 7.81 -4.42
C ILE A 38 2.44 6.31 -4.71
N LEU A 39 1.30 5.64 -4.93
CA LEU A 39 1.30 4.22 -5.29
C LEU A 39 2.02 3.96 -6.61
N ALA A 40 1.82 4.81 -7.62
CA ALA A 40 2.53 4.72 -8.90
C ALA A 40 4.05 4.92 -8.75
N PHE A 41 4.49 5.85 -7.89
CA PHE A 41 5.90 6.06 -7.59
C PHE A 41 6.54 4.84 -6.93
N PHE A 42 5.90 4.23 -5.92
CA PHE A 42 6.42 3.02 -5.28
C PHE A 42 6.46 1.84 -6.25
N ALA A 43 5.40 1.63 -7.04
CA ALA A 43 5.36 0.56 -8.04
C ALA A 43 6.46 0.68 -9.11
N ALA A 44 6.89 1.90 -9.44
CA ALA A 44 7.99 2.14 -10.37
C ALA A 44 9.37 2.04 -9.72
N SER A 45 9.47 2.21 -8.39
CA SER A 45 10.74 2.22 -7.65
C SER A 45 11.16 0.83 -7.13
N ASP A 46 10.22 -0.10 -7.00
CA ASP A 46 10.50 -1.49 -6.58
C ASP A 46 11.14 -2.35 -7.70
N GLY A 47 11.38 -1.77 -8.89
CA GLY A 47 12.06 -2.40 -10.03
C GLY A 47 13.57 -2.18 -10.05
#